data_AF-A0A962E1B8-F1
#
_entry.id   AF-A0A962E1B8-F1
#
_cell.length_a   1.000
_cell.length_b   1.000
_cell.length_c   1.000
_cell.angle_alpha   90.00
_cell.angle_beta   90.00
_cell.angle_gamma   90.00
#
_symmetry.space_group_name_H-M   'P 1'
#
loop_
_entity.id
_entity.type
_entity.pdbx_description
1 polymer ?
#
loop_
_entity_poly.entity_id
_entity_poly.type
_entity_poly.pdbx_seq_one_letter_code
_entity_poly.pdbx_strand_id
1 'polypeptide(L)'
;DEDSYQIMLIDHYDRRGEIWRFSEAHCINYYDVPTFWSTVETHHDLRSGRYVAVGLDNKDPVNTFNSPLSESNYSPQALRSRGRR
;
A
#
# COMPACT_ATOMS: atom_id res chain seq x y z
N ASP A 1 -1.10 -15.37 -2.48
CA ASP A 1 -2.00 -16.29 -1.78
C ASP A 1 -2.97 -16.86 -2.80
N GLU A 2 -3.12 -18.18 -2.85
CA GLU A 2 -3.85 -18.88 -3.93
C GLU A 2 -5.35 -18.54 -3.89
N ASP A 3 -5.94 -18.55 -2.69
CA ASP A 3 -7.39 -18.42 -2.53
C ASP A 3 -7.86 -16.95 -2.61
N SER A 4 -7.09 -16.01 -2.07
CA SER A 4 -7.44 -14.59 -2.11
C SER A 4 -6.91 -13.84 -3.33
N TYR A 5 -6.02 -14.47 -4.12
CA TYR A 5 -5.24 -13.84 -5.18
C TYR A 5 -4.42 -12.62 -4.75
N GLN A 6 -4.26 -12.37 -3.44
CA GLN A 6 -3.46 -11.25 -2.96
C GLN A 6 -1.97 -11.53 -3.03
N ILE A 7 -1.20 -10.46 -3.23
CA ILE A 7 0.25 -10.50 -3.28
C ILE A 7 0.77 -10.47 -1.84
N MET A 8 1.39 -11.56 -1.39
CA MET A 8 1.94 -11.65 -0.02
C MET A 8 3.40 -11.22 0.05
N LEU A 9 4.17 -11.46 -1.02
CA LEU A 9 5.60 -11.22 -1.11
C LEU A 9 5.95 -10.75 -2.54
N ILE A 10 6.84 -9.78 -2.67
CA ILE A 10 7.37 -9.31 -3.95
C ILE A 10 8.89 -9.17 -3.86
N ASP A 11 9.60 -9.81 -4.80
CA ASP A 11 11.03 -9.57 -5.04
C ASP A 11 11.21 -8.51 -6.13
N HIS A 12 11.98 -7.47 -5.83
CA HIS A 12 12.31 -6.41 -6.78
C HIS A 12 13.74 -6.60 -7.28
N TYR A 13 13.85 -6.80 -8.60
CA TYR A 13 15.13 -6.98 -9.29
C TYR A 13 15.58 -5.68 -9.98
N ASP A 14 16.89 -5.44 -10.01
CA ASP A 14 17.47 -4.34 -10.77
C ASP A 14 17.78 -4.75 -12.22
N ARG A 15 18.37 -3.83 -13.00
CA ARG A 15 18.72 -4.10 -14.41
C ARG A 15 19.76 -5.22 -14.62
N ARG A 16 20.46 -5.64 -13.57
CA ARG A 16 21.43 -6.75 -13.58
C ARG A 16 20.78 -8.07 -13.14
N GLY A 17 19.51 -8.07 -12.79
CA GLY A 17 18.81 -9.24 -12.26
C GLY A 17 19.16 -9.56 -10.81
N GLU A 18 19.71 -8.59 -10.07
CA GLU A 18 19.98 -8.73 -8.64
C GLU A 18 18.79 -8.22 -7.83
N ILE A 19 18.40 -8.96 -6.79
CA ILE A 19 17.41 -8.47 -5.84
C ILE A 19 17.97 -7.26 -5.08
N TRP A 20 17.20 -6.18 -5.02
CA TRP A 20 17.59 -4.96 -4.29
C TRP A 20 16.55 -4.52 -3.25
N ARG A 21 15.34 -5.07 -3.34
CA ARG A 21 14.27 -4.88 -2.34
C ARG A 21 13.36 -6.09 -2.32
N PHE A 22 12.85 -6.42 -1.14
CA PHE A 22 11.66 -7.28 -1.02
C PHE A 22 10.55 -6.51 -0.30
N SER A 23 9.32 -6.91 -0.59
CA SER A 23 8.13 -6.34 0.04
C SER A 23 7.25 -7.45 0.59
N GLU A 24 6.71 -7.27 1.79
CA GLU A 24 5.73 -8.18 2.39
C GLU A 24 4.43 -7.44 2.68
N ALA A 25 3.32 -8.15 2.54
CA ALA A 25 1.99 -7.69 2.90
C ALA A 25 1.44 -8.52 4.07
N HIS A 26 1.08 -7.84 5.16
CA HIS A 26 0.39 -8.42 6.30
C HIS A 26 -1.11 -8.19 6.13
N CYS A 27 -1.81 -9.24 5.71
CA CYS A 27 -3.22 -9.16 5.33
C CYS A 27 -4.16 -9.72 6.40
N ILE A 28 -5.39 -9.17 6.41
CA ILE A 28 -6.50 -9.63 7.24
C ILE A 28 -7.78 -9.72 6.40
N ASN A 29 -8.78 -10.43 6.94
CA ASN A 29 -10.13 -10.39 6.43
C ASN A 29 -10.87 -9.19 7.03
N TYR A 30 -11.26 -8.23 6.21
CA TYR A 30 -12.17 -7.14 6.55
C TYR A 30 -13.61 -7.64 6.45
N TYR A 31 -14.12 -8.19 7.56
CA TYR A 31 -15.44 -8.83 7.60
C TYR A 31 -16.60 -7.89 7.31
N ASP A 32 -16.46 -6.60 7.60
CA ASP A 32 -17.50 -5.59 7.34
C ASP A 32 -17.67 -5.26 5.85
N VAL A 33 -16.62 -5.48 5.04
CA VAL A 33 -16.59 -5.18 3.60
C VAL A 33 -16.28 -6.44 2.77
N PRO A 34 -16.70 -7.62 3.24
CA PRO A 34 -16.19 -8.96 2.89
C PRO A 34 -14.98 -9.00 1.94
N THR A 35 -13.84 -8.46 2.37
CA THR A 35 -12.64 -8.28 1.54
C THR A 35 -11.40 -8.74 2.27
N PHE A 36 -10.50 -9.45 1.60
CA PHE A 36 -9.16 -9.77 2.10
C PHE A 36 -8.15 -8.74 1.57
N TRP A 37 -7.48 -8.01 2.47
CA TRP A 37 -6.55 -6.94 2.07
C TRP A 37 -5.42 -6.73 3.10
N SER A 38 -4.36 -6.04 2.68
CA SER A 38 -3.24 -5.66 3.55
C SER A 38 -3.67 -4.61 4.59
N THR A 39 -3.22 -4.77 5.83
CA THR A 39 -3.26 -3.70 6.84
C THR A 39 -1.90 -3.03 6.95
N VAL A 40 -0.82 -3.79 6.83
CA VAL A 40 0.54 -3.27 6.84
C VAL A 40 1.32 -3.86 5.69
N GLU A 41 2.06 -3.01 4.98
CA GLU A 41 3.04 -3.43 3.98
C GLU A 41 4.42 -2.95 4.42
N THR A 42 5.40 -3.85 4.34
CA THR A 42 6.80 -3.53 4.63
C THR A 42 7.60 -3.61 3.35
N HIS A 43 8.52 -2.66 3.17
CA HIS A 43 9.43 -2.62 2.04
C HIS A 43 10.86 -2.50 2.57
N HIS A 44 11.68 -3.51 2.29
CA HIS A 44 13.04 -3.60 2.79
C HIS A 44 14.03 -3.34 1.67
N ASP A 45 14.83 -2.27 1.77
CA ASP A 45 15.90 -1.96 0.84
C ASP A 45 17.19 -2.69 1.27
N LEU A 46 17.58 -3.70 0.49
CA LEU A 46 18.68 -4.60 0.82
C LEU A 46 20.06 -3.94 0.66
N ARG A 47 20.15 -2.81 -0.05
CA ARG A 47 21.42 -2.12 -0.28
C ARG A 47 21.76 -1.16 0.86
N SER A 48 20.76 -0.45 1.34
CA SER A 48 20.90 0.52 2.42
C SER A 48 20.62 -0.06 3.81
N GLY A 49 20.01 -1.26 3.87
CA GLY A 49 19.58 -1.90 5.13
C GLY A 49 18.40 -1.19 5.80
N ARG A 50 17.70 -0.30 5.08
CA ARG A 50 16.56 0.46 5.57
C ARG A 50 15.26 -0.25 5.22
N TYR A 51 14.20 0.09 5.94
CA TYR A 51 12.85 -0.32 5.59
C TYR A 51 11.85 0.80 5.81
N VAL A 52 10.69 0.68 5.17
CA VAL A 52 9.51 1.50 5.45
C VAL A 52 8.33 0.57 5.69
N ALA A 53 7.50 0.92 6.66
CA ALA A 53 6.21 0.27 6.91
C ALA A 53 5.09 1.28 6.59
N VAL A 54 4.09 0.84 5.85
CA VAL A 54 2.94 1.65 5.42
C VAL A 54 1.66 0.97 5.90
N GLY A 55 0.62 1.75 6.18
CA GLY A 55 -0.69 1.23 6.61
C GLY A 55 -0.89 1.14 8.12
N LEU A 56 0.09 1.58 8.92
CA LEU A 56 -0.07 1.71 10.37
C LEU A 56 -1.13 2.78 10.70
N ASP A 57 -2.19 2.37 11.38
CA ASP A 57 -3.38 3.18 11.70
C ASP A 57 -3.46 3.59 13.19
N ASN A 58 -2.42 3.34 13.98
CA ASN A 58 -2.39 3.69 15.42
C ASN A 58 -2.65 5.19 15.71
N LYS A 59 -2.50 6.07 14.71
CA LYS A 59 -2.76 7.51 14.81
C LYS A 59 -3.73 8.04 13.75
N ASP A 60 -4.24 7.17 12.89
CA ASP A 60 -5.04 7.55 11.72
C ASP A 60 -6.30 6.68 11.64
N PRO A 61 -7.40 7.13 11.01
CA PRO A 61 -8.57 6.29 10.82
C PRO A 61 -8.25 5.05 9.96
N VAL A 62 -8.93 3.94 10.25
CA VAL A 62 -8.89 2.72 9.44
C VAL A 62 -9.36 3.01 7.99
N ASN A 63 -8.84 2.25 7.03
CA ASN A 63 -9.19 2.37 5.62
C ASN A 63 -10.71 2.29 5.33
N THR A 64 -11.19 3.17 4.45
CA THR A 64 -12.56 3.16 3.92
C THR A 64 -12.59 2.63 2.49
N PHE A 65 -13.35 1.56 2.24
CA PHE A 65 -13.39 0.89 0.94
C PHE A 65 -14.47 1.39 -0.02
N ASN A 66 -15.44 2.18 0.45
CA ASN A 66 -16.58 2.64 -0.34
C ASN A 66 -16.73 4.17 -0.36
N SER A 67 -15.61 4.88 -0.44
CA SER A 67 -15.62 6.34 -0.51
C SER A 67 -16.04 6.81 -1.91
N PRO A 68 -16.97 7.78 -2.03
CA PRO A 68 -17.35 8.33 -3.33
C PRO A 68 -16.20 9.14 -3.93
N LEU A 69 -15.74 8.74 -5.12
CA LEU A 69 -14.64 9.39 -5.84
C LEU A 69 -15.20 10.06 -7.11
N SER A 70 -14.67 11.24 -7.46
CA SER A 70 -14.96 11.95 -8.70
C SER A 70 -13.68 12.11 -9.50
N GLU A 71 -13.75 11.98 -10.83
CA GLU A 71 -12.63 12.23 -11.75
C GLU A 71 -11.99 13.61 -11.53
N SER A 72 -12.80 14.61 -11.18
CA SER A 72 -12.33 15.96 -10.89
C SER A 72 -11.30 16.04 -9.74
N ASN A 73 -11.30 15.06 -8.83
CA ASN A 73 -10.34 14.95 -7.72
C ASN A 73 -8.92 14.64 -8.19
N TYR A 74 -8.76 14.11 -9.40
CA TYR A 74 -7.49 13.62 -9.97
C TYR A 74 -6.88 14.58 -11.00
N SER A 75 -7.15 15.89 -10.87
CA SER A 75 -6.52 16.93 -11.69
C SER A 75 -5.39 17.66 -10.94
N PRO A 76 -4.39 18.20 -11.65
CA PRO A 76 -3.36 19.06 -11.03
C PRO A 76 -3.94 20.29 -10.32
N GLN A 77 -5.11 20.77 -10.74
CA GLN A 77 -5.79 21.89 -10.08
C GLN A 77 -6.40 21.46 -8.74
N ALA A 78 -7.05 20.29 -8.68
CA ALA A 78 -7.61 19.74 -7.44
C ALA A 78 -6.54 19.38 -6.41
N LEU A 79 -5.34 18.99 -6.84
CA LEU A 79 -4.19 18.82 -5.93
C LEU A 79 -3.73 20.17 -5.35
N ARG A 80 -3.60 21.19 -6.21
CA ARG A 80 -3.20 22.55 -5.80
C ARG A 80 -4.19 23.19 -4.82
N SER A 81 -5.50 23.00 -5.00
CA SER A 81 -6.49 23.53 -4.06
C SER A 81 -6.43 22.84 -2.70
N ARG A 82 -6.26 21.50 -2.67
CA ARG A 82 -6.14 20.73 -1.42
C ARG A 82 -4.87 21.05 -0.62
N GLY A 83 -3.76 21.33 -1.29
CA GLY A 83 -2.48 21.64 -0.64
C GLY A 83 -2.34 23.06 -0.09
N ARG A 84 -3.34 23.94 -0.24
CA ARG A 84 -3.31 25.34 0.24
C ARG A 84 -3.90 25.54 1.65
N ARG A 85 -4.13 24.45 2.40
CA ARG A 85 -4.63 24.51 3.78
C ARG A 85 -3.52 24.43 4.80
#